data_AF-A0A6I1FKA0-F1
#
_entry.id   AF-A0A6I1FKA0-F1
#
_cell.length_a   1.000
_cell.length_b   1.000
_cell.length_c   1.000
_cell.angle_alpha   90.00
_cell.angle_beta   90.00
_cell.angle_gamma   90.00
#
_symmetry.space_group_name_H-M   'P 1'
#
loop_
_entity.id
_entity.type
_entity.pdbx_description
1 polymer ?
#
loop_
_entity_poly.entity_id
_entity_poly.type
_entity_poly.pdbx_seq_one_letter_code
_entity_poly.pdbx_strand_id
1 'polypeptide(L)'
;MYRFVFDNGIIIPIKRQGERWYAIFSVERQASLSSLDVNHAVGIDVGIHKYAVLSNGKEFENPTFLRKKEKQLKKAQRKLSKMKRGSSNYRKQVVRLRRLHEKVSNQRRDFLHKLSYHITQTYSVVCAENLNIRRMVRNRKLSKLISDAGWGMFR
;
A
#
# COMPACT_ATOMS: atom_id res chain seq x y z
N MET A 1 9.00 -15.30 12.65
CA MET A 1 9.16 -14.00 13.34
C MET A 1 10.10 -14.29 14.49
N TYR A 2 11.25 -13.62 14.56
CA TYR A 2 12.19 -13.80 15.67
C TYR A 2 11.97 -12.66 16.66
N ARG A 3 12.08 -12.93 17.96
CA ARG A 3 11.95 -11.94 19.02
C ARG A 3 13.26 -11.90 19.77
N PHE A 4 13.88 -10.73 19.86
CA PHE A 4 15.00 -10.50 20.77
C PHE A 4 14.47 -9.75 21.99
N VAL A 5 14.78 -10.29 23.17
CA VAL A 5 14.46 -9.68 24.46
C VAL A 5 15.76 -9.05 24.95
N PHE A 6 15.72 -7.75 25.23
CA PHE A 6 16.82 -7.05 25.88
C PHE A 6 16.63 -7.09 27.40
N ASP A 7 17.70 -6.87 28.16
CA ASP A 7 17.72 -6.98 29.63
C ASP A 7 16.69 -6.08 30.34
N ASN A 8 16.21 -5.04 29.65
CA ASN A 8 15.18 -4.11 30.15
C ASN A 8 13.74 -4.55 29.81
N GLY A 9 13.53 -5.78 29.32
CA GLY A 9 12.20 -6.32 28.96
C GLY A 9 11.63 -5.82 27.63
N ILE A 10 12.37 -4.99 26.88
CA ILE A 10 11.96 -4.52 25.54
C ILE A 10 12.08 -5.67 24.55
N ILE A 11 10.99 -5.93 23.83
CA ILE A 11 10.94 -6.92 22.74
C ILE A 11 11.06 -6.19 21.41
N ILE A 12 12.09 -6.52 20.62
CA ILE A 12 12.21 -6.05 19.23
C ILE A 12 11.86 -7.21 18.28
N PRO A 13 10.69 -7.16 17.60
CA PRO A 13 10.36 -8.14 16.59
C PRO A 13 11.25 -7.96 15.36
N ILE A 14 11.89 -9.06 14.95
CA ILE A 14 12.61 -9.16 13.69
C ILE A 14 11.73 -9.89 12.67
N LYS A 15 11.43 -9.19 11.58
CA LYS A 15 10.63 -9.69 10.47
C LYS A 15 11.47 -9.78 9.22
N ARG A 16 11.41 -10.92 8.54
CA ARG A 16 11.90 -11.05 7.16
C ARG A 16 10.76 -10.84 6.18
N GLN A 17 10.94 -9.96 5.20
CA GLN A 17 10.03 -9.79 4.07
C GLN A 17 10.84 -9.78 2.78
N GLY A 18 10.59 -10.77 1.92
CA GLY A 18 11.42 -11.00 0.73
C GLY A 18 12.87 -11.30 1.12
N GLU A 19 13.78 -10.47 0.63
CA GLU A 19 15.21 -10.56 0.93
C GLU A 19 15.68 -9.56 1.99
N ARG A 20 14.75 -8.79 2.58
CA ARG A 20 15.04 -7.76 3.56
C ARG A 20 14.68 -8.23 4.97
N TRP A 21 15.46 -7.77 5.93
CA TRP A 21 15.20 -7.90 7.36
C TRP A 21 14.79 -6.53 7.91
N TYR A 22 13.80 -6.54 8.81
CA TYR A 22 13.28 -5.36 9.47
C TYR A 22 13.35 -5.59 10.97
N ALA A 23 13.94 -4.63 11.68
CA ALA A 23 13.78 -4.47 13.12
C ALA A 23 12.64 -3.48 13.36
N ILE A 24 11.67 -3.87 14.18
CA ILE A 24 10.47 -3.07 14.45
C ILE A 24 10.61 -2.47 15.84
N PHE A 25 10.67 -1.14 15.91
CA PHE A 25 10.69 -0.40 17.16
C PHE A 25 9.28 0.14 17.42
N SER A 26 8.72 -0.21 18.56
CA SER A 26 7.47 0.34 19.04
C SER A 26 7.78 1.33 20.15
N VAL A 27 7.30 2.56 20.00
CA VAL A 27 7.48 3.65 20.96
C VAL A 27 6.12 4.15 21.39
N GLU A 28 5.97 4.40 22.68
CA GLU A 28 4.80 5.07 23.23
C GLU A 28 5.04 6.58 23.20
N ARG A 29 4.03 7.34 22.78
CA ARG A 29 4.08 8.81 22.77
C ARG A 29 2.77 9.35 23.34
N GLN A 30 2.86 10.23 24.33
CA GLN A 30 1.72 11.04 24.73
C GLN A 30 1.38 12.03 23.61
N ALA A 31 0.17 11.91 23.08
CA ALA A 31 -0.37 12.84 22.10
C ALA A 31 -1.24 13.88 22.82
N SER A 32 -0.90 15.16 22.69
CA SER A 32 -1.81 16.25 23.05
C SER A 32 -2.85 16.38 21.94
N LEU A 33 -4.14 16.28 22.29
CA LEU A 33 -5.22 16.58 21.35
C LEU A 33 -5.20 18.07 21.03
N SER A 34 -5.11 18.43 19.75
CA SER A 34 -5.38 19.79 19.29
C SER A 34 -6.88 20.03 19.19
N SER A 35 -7.34 21.26 19.42
CA SER A 35 -8.73 21.64 19.19
C SER A 35 -9.13 21.40 17.74
N LEU A 36 -10.29 20.78 17.50
CA LEU A 36 -10.82 20.58 16.16
C LEU A 36 -11.29 21.92 15.58
N ASP A 37 -10.70 22.33 14.47
CA ASP A 37 -11.22 23.44 13.66
C ASP A 37 -12.13 22.88 12.55
N VAL A 38 -13.43 23.03 12.75
CA VAL A 38 -14.46 22.57 11.81
C VAL A 38 -14.43 23.31 10.47
N ASN A 39 -13.82 24.49 10.40
CA ASN A 39 -13.66 25.21 9.12
C ASN A 39 -12.59 24.56 8.23
N HIS A 40 -11.73 23.71 8.80
CA HIS A 40 -10.72 22.93 8.09
C HIS A 40 -11.18 21.49 7.86
N ALA A 41 -12.43 21.32 7.44
CA ALA A 41 -13.01 20.04 7.05
C ALA A 41 -12.87 19.78 5.54
N VAL A 42 -12.65 18.53 5.15
CA VAL A 42 -12.62 18.13 3.73
C VAL A 42 -13.27 16.77 3.49
N GLY A 43 -14.06 16.68 2.42
CA GLY A 43 -14.56 15.41 1.87
C GLY A 43 -13.57 14.81 0.88
N ILE A 44 -13.42 13.49 0.87
CA ILE A 44 -12.60 12.74 -0.09
C ILE A 44 -13.49 11.78 -0.87
N ASP A 45 -13.52 11.95 -2.19
CA ASP A 45 -13.98 10.93 -3.14
C ASP A 45 -12.77 10.21 -3.75
N VAL A 46 -12.79 8.87 -3.80
CA VAL A 46 -11.70 8.06 -4.35
C VAL A 46 -12.06 7.43 -5.69
N GLY A 47 -11.18 7.58 -6.67
CA GLY A 47 -11.41 7.19 -8.05
C GLY A 47 -10.35 6.25 -8.63
N ILE A 48 -10.65 5.74 -9.84
CA ILE A 48 -9.71 4.95 -10.65
C ILE A 48 -8.99 5.79 -11.71
N HIS A 49 -9.53 6.95 -12.08
CA HIS A 49 -8.93 7.90 -13.01
C HIS A 49 -8.04 8.90 -12.27
N LYS A 50 -8.66 9.73 -11.42
CA LYS A 50 -7.99 10.43 -10.32
C LYS A 50 -8.06 9.53 -9.10
N TYR A 51 -7.00 9.48 -8.31
CA TYR A 51 -6.99 8.69 -7.09
C TYR A 51 -7.95 9.26 -6.04
N ALA A 52 -7.86 10.57 -5.80
CA ALA A 52 -8.71 11.27 -4.84
C ALA A 52 -9.08 12.66 -5.37
N VAL A 53 -10.32 13.07 -5.15
CA VAL A 53 -10.81 14.43 -5.38
C VAL A 53 -11.36 14.94 -4.06
N LEU A 54 -10.86 16.09 -3.63
CA LEU A 54 -11.29 16.73 -2.39
C LEU A 54 -12.50 17.64 -2.65
N SER A 55 -13.33 17.85 -1.63
CA SER A 55 -14.51 18.73 -1.71
C SER A 55 -14.17 20.19 -2.02
N ASN A 56 -12.91 20.60 -1.87
CA ASN A 56 -12.40 21.91 -2.27
C ASN A 56 -11.84 21.95 -3.71
N GLY A 57 -12.02 20.90 -4.49
CA GLY A 57 -11.57 20.78 -5.88
C GLY A 57 -10.13 20.32 -6.07
N LYS A 58 -9.36 20.06 -4.99
CA LYS A 58 -8.00 19.55 -5.12
C LYS A 58 -8.02 18.08 -5.57
N GLU A 59 -7.24 17.77 -6.59
CA GLU A 59 -7.16 16.43 -7.17
C GLU A 59 -5.80 15.77 -6.93
N PHE A 60 -5.81 14.46 -6.77
CA PHE A 60 -4.62 13.61 -6.71
C PHE A 60 -4.66 12.56 -7.80
N GLU A 61 -3.61 12.49 -8.61
CA GLU A 61 -3.52 11.56 -9.73
C GLU A 61 -3.43 10.10 -9.29
N ASN A 62 -3.97 9.19 -10.11
CA ASN A 62 -3.75 7.76 -9.93
C ASN A 62 -2.45 7.31 -10.62
N PRO A 63 -1.39 6.94 -9.88
CA PRO A 63 -0.11 6.60 -10.47
C PRO A 63 -0.10 5.27 -11.24
N THR A 64 -1.13 4.42 -11.11
CA THR A 64 -1.32 3.16 -11.85
C THR A 64 -0.09 2.22 -11.87
N PHE A 65 0.51 2.01 -10.70
CA PHE A 65 1.79 1.30 -10.55
C PHE A 65 1.78 -0.12 -11.13
N LEU A 66 0.72 -0.92 -10.89
CA LEU A 66 0.60 -2.27 -11.45
C LEU A 66 0.49 -2.22 -12.96
N ARG A 67 -0.34 -1.31 -13.51
CA ARG A 67 -0.50 -1.16 -14.96
C ARG A 67 0.83 -0.86 -15.64
N LYS A 68 1.64 0.05 -15.07
CA LYS A 68 2.99 0.39 -15.55
C LYS A 68 3.96 -0.80 -15.53
N LYS A 69 3.79 -1.77 -14.63
CA LYS A 69 4.66 -2.96 -14.50
C LYS A 69 4.08 -4.25 -15.06
N GLU A 70 2.85 -4.21 -15.57
CA GLU A 70 2.11 -5.39 -15.98
C GLU A 70 2.81 -6.21 -17.05
N LYS A 71 3.33 -5.57 -18.11
CA LYS A 71 4.04 -6.28 -19.20
C LYS A 71 5.24 -7.07 -18.65
N GLN A 72 5.98 -6.49 -17.71
CA GLN A 72 7.14 -7.13 -17.09
C GLN A 72 6.72 -8.30 -16.18
N LEU A 73 5.67 -8.11 -15.38
CA LEU A 73 5.10 -9.15 -14.53
C LEU A 73 4.58 -10.34 -15.34
N LYS A 74 3.80 -10.09 -16.41
CA LYS A 74 3.30 -11.13 -17.32
C LYS A 74 4.44 -11.93 -17.96
N LYS A 75 5.49 -11.25 -18.45
CA LYS A 75 6.68 -11.91 -19.01
C LYS A 75 7.39 -12.77 -17.97
N ALA A 76 7.55 -12.26 -16.75
CA ALA A 76 8.18 -12.99 -15.65
C ALA A 76 7.37 -14.22 -15.22
N GLN A 77 6.04 -14.11 -15.14
CA GLN A 77 5.14 -15.23 -14.84
C GLN A 77 5.17 -16.29 -15.94
N ARG A 78 5.07 -15.91 -17.23
CA ARG A 78 5.13 -16.85 -18.36
C ARG A 78 6.47 -17.58 -18.44
N LYS A 79 7.58 -16.91 -18.09
CA LYS A 79 8.89 -17.58 -18.00
C LYS A 79 8.91 -18.59 -16.86
N LEU A 80 8.37 -18.22 -15.69
CA LEU A 80 8.31 -19.09 -14.52
C LEU A 80 7.45 -20.35 -14.78
N SER A 81 6.30 -20.21 -15.46
CA SER A 81 5.39 -21.33 -15.71
C SER A 81 5.98 -22.43 -16.60
N LYS A 82 6.96 -22.09 -17.43
CA LYS A 82 7.68 -23.03 -18.31
C LYS A 82 8.86 -23.74 -17.63
N MET A 83 9.20 -23.37 -16.39
CA MET A 83 10.37 -23.91 -15.68
C MET A 83 10.00 -25.10 -14.79
N LYS A 84 10.88 -26.10 -14.70
CA LYS A 84 10.76 -27.22 -13.76
C LYS A 84 10.77 -26.69 -12.32
N ARG A 85 9.66 -26.90 -11.60
CA ARG A 85 9.53 -26.52 -10.18
C ARG A 85 10.69 -27.11 -9.36
N GLY A 86 11.21 -26.33 -8.44
CA GLY A 86 12.32 -26.73 -7.56
C GLY A 86 13.73 -26.63 -8.17
N SER A 87 13.87 -26.49 -9.49
CA SER A 87 15.18 -26.27 -10.12
C SER A 87 15.83 -24.95 -9.67
N SER A 88 17.17 -24.86 -9.78
CA SER A 88 17.91 -23.63 -9.46
C SER A 88 17.39 -22.43 -10.27
N ASN A 89 17.14 -22.62 -11.57
CA ASN A 89 16.59 -21.58 -12.45
C ASN A 89 15.16 -21.16 -12.05
N TYR A 90 14.32 -22.12 -11.64
CA TYR A 90 12.99 -21.82 -11.11
C TYR A 90 13.08 -20.94 -9.86
N ARG A 91 13.92 -21.30 -8.88
CA ARG A 91 14.10 -20.52 -7.64
C ARG A 91 14.58 -19.08 -7.94
N LYS A 92 15.56 -18.91 -8.82
CA LYS A 92 16.03 -17.59 -9.28
C LYS A 92 14.89 -16.76 -9.92
N GLN A 93 14.07 -17.38 -10.75
CA GLN A 93 12.94 -16.71 -11.40
C GLN A 93 11.82 -16.34 -10.42
N VAL A 94 11.55 -17.18 -9.41
CA VAL A 94 10.61 -16.85 -8.31
C VAL A 94 11.08 -15.60 -7.57
N VAL A 95 12.36 -15.51 -7.21
CA VAL A 95 12.92 -14.31 -6.55
C VAL A 95 12.73 -13.06 -7.41
N ARG A 96 13.02 -13.15 -8.71
CA ARG A 96 12.79 -12.05 -9.66
C ARG A 96 11.32 -11.60 -9.70
N LEU A 97 10.38 -12.55 -9.78
CA LEU A 97 8.96 -12.24 -9.77
C LEU A 97 8.52 -11.59 -8.45
N ARG A 98 9.00 -12.11 -7.31
CA ARG A 98 8.74 -11.53 -5.98
C ARG A 98 9.23 -10.09 -5.88
N ARG A 99 10.46 -9.79 -6.33
CA ARG A 99 11.01 -8.42 -6.36
C ARG A 99 10.13 -7.45 -7.16
N LEU A 100 9.57 -7.88 -8.29
CA LEU A 100 8.67 -7.05 -9.09
C LEU A 100 7.36 -6.74 -8.36
N HIS A 101 6.74 -7.75 -7.74
CA HIS A 101 5.53 -7.56 -6.93
C HIS A 101 5.79 -6.68 -5.71
N GLU A 102 6.91 -6.90 -5.01
CA GLU A 102 7.34 -6.09 -3.87
C GLU A 102 7.53 -4.63 -4.26
N LYS A 103 8.16 -4.36 -5.40
CA LYS A 103 8.32 -2.99 -5.91
C LYS A 103 6.98 -2.30 -6.13
N VAL A 104 6.01 -2.96 -6.78
CA VAL A 104 4.66 -2.40 -6.99
C VAL A 104 3.95 -2.15 -5.66
N SER A 105 4.03 -3.10 -4.73
CA SER A 105 3.41 -2.97 -3.40
C SER A 105 4.01 -1.80 -2.60
N ASN A 106 5.35 -1.65 -2.62
CA ASN A 106 6.03 -0.59 -1.91
C ASN A 106 5.75 0.79 -2.51
N GLN A 107 5.72 0.92 -3.84
CA GLN A 107 5.35 2.18 -4.50
C GLN A 107 3.92 2.61 -4.16
N ARG A 108 2.98 1.66 -4.17
CA ARG A 108 1.61 1.92 -3.75
C ARG A 108 1.55 2.38 -2.30
N ARG A 109 2.21 1.67 -1.39
CA ARG A 109 2.21 2.01 0.03
C ARG A 109 2.82 3.39 0.30
N ASP A 110 3.94 3.70 -0.36
CA ASP A 110 4.60 5.01 -0.26
C ASP A 110 3.68 6.14 -0.72
N PHE A 111 3.02 5.98 -1.86
CA PHE A 111 2.04 6.95 -2.36
C PHE A 111 0.89 7.17 -1.37
N LEU A 112 0.29 6.10 -0.87
CA LEU A 112 -0.84 6.19 0.08
C LEU A 112 -0.43 6.81 1.42
N HIS A 113 0.76 6.50 1.94
CA HIS A 113 1.27 7.13 3.16
C HIS A 113 1.53 8.62 2.97
N LYS A 114 2.16 9.03 1.86
CA LYS A 114 2.40 10.45 1.57
C LYS A 114 1.09 11.22 1.43
N LEU A 115 0.10 10.62 0.75
CA LEU A 115 -1.20 11.23 0.58
C LEU A 115 -1.96 11.37 1.90
N SER A 116 -2.07 10.29 2.69
CA SER A 116 -2.73 10.32 4.00
C SER A 116 -2.03 11.29 4.96
N TYR A 117 -0.69 11.29 4.99
CA TYR A 117 0.09 12.26 5.75
C TYR A 117 -0.24 13.69 5.32
N HIS A 118 -0.22 13.98 4.02
CA HIS A 118 -0.54 15.31 3.51
C HIS A 118 -1.95 15.75 3.93
N ILE A 119 -2.96 14.89 3.78
CA ILE A 119 -4.35 15.21 4.13
C ILE A 119 -4.48 15.44 5.64
N THR A 120 -3.96 14.53 6.47
CA THR A 120 -4.07 14.62 7.94
C THR A 120 -3.26 15.76 8.55
N GLN A 121 -2.24 16.26 7.85
CA GLN A 121 -1.52 17.47 8.25
C GLN A 121 -2.22 18.76 7.81
N THR A 122 -3.06 18.70 6.77
CA THR A 122 -3.70 19.88 6.19
C THR A 122 -5.09 20.13 6.75
N TYR A 123 -5.83 19.07 7.09
CA TYR A 123 -7.23 19.15 7.48
C TYR A 123 -7.46 18.55 8.86
N SER A 124 -8.24 19.27 9.67
CA SER A 124 -8.62 18.88 11.03
C SER A 124 -9.73 17.83 11.03
N VAL A 125 -10.59 17.86 10.02
CA VAL A 125 -11.70 16.91 9.83
C VAL A 125 -11.66 16.34 8.42
N VAL A 126 -11.69 15.01 8.30
CA VAL A 126 -11.64 14.31 7.02
C VAL A 126 -12.82 13.37 6.91
N CYS A 127 -13.70 13.64 5.94
CA CYS A 127 -14.85 12.81 5.62
C CYS A 127 -14.52 11.95 4.39
N ALA A 128 -14.70 10.64 4.48
CA ALA A 128 -14.47 9.74 3.36
C ALA A 128 -15.68 8.82 3.16
N GLU A 129 -16.00 8.52 1.90
CA GLU A 129 -17.15 7.70 1.57
C GLU A 129 -17.07 6.28 2.14
N ASN A 130 -18.25 5.71 2.45
CA ASN A 130 -18.35 4.32 2.89
C ASN A 130 -18.48 3.28 1.77
N LEU A 131 -17.44 3.18 0.94
CA LEU A 131 -17.42 2.24 -0.19
C LEU A 131 -17.33 0.76 0.24
N ASN A 132 -18.21 -0.08 -0.30
CA ASN A 132 -18.09 -1.54 -0.15
C ASN A 132 -17.06 -2.11 -1.14
N ILE A 133 -15.78 -1.83 -0.86
CA ILE A 133 -14.65 -2.21 -1.73
C ILE A 133 -14.64 -3.72 -1.99
N ARG A 134 -14.96 -4.54 -0.97
CA ARG A 134 -15.03 -6.01 -1.10
C ARG A 134 -16.05 -6.46 -2.15
N ARG A 135 -17.21 -5.79 -2.26
CA ARG A 135 -18.18 -6.06 -3.33
C ARG A 135 -17.70 -5.49 -4.67
N MET A 136 -17.12 -4.30 -4.69
CA MET A 136 -16.68 -3.66 -5.94
C MET A 136 -15.55 -4.45 -6.63
N VAL A 137 -14.62 -5.03 -5.88
CA VAL A 137 -13.55 -5.88 -6.47
C VAL A 137 -14.07 -7.18 -7.07
N ARG A 138 -15.34 -7.57 -6.85
CA ARG A 138 -15.95 -8.71 -7.55
C ARG A 138 -16.30 -8.38 -9.01
N ASN A 139 -16.43 -7.10 -9.36
CA ASN A 139 -16.63 -6.68 -10.74
C ASN A 139 -15.34 -6.92 -11.54
N ARG A 140 -15.37 -7.90 -12.45
CA ARG A 140 -14.18 -8.29 -13.26
C ARG A 140 -13.58 -7.13 -14.06
N LYS A 141 -14.38 -6.16 -14.52
CA LYS A 141 -13.90 -5.00 -15.30
C LYS A 141 -13.09 -4.01 -14.45
N LEU A 142 -13.50 -3.81 -13.18
CA LEU A 142 -12.91 -2.79 -12.29
C LEU A 142 -11.97 -3.35 -11.23
N SER A 143 -12.09 -4.64 -10.90
CA SER A 143 -11.36 -5.34 -9.84
C SER A 143 -9.86 -5.02 -9.82
N LYS A 144 -9.22 -5.07 -10.98
CA LYS A 144 -7.79 -4.83 -11.14
C LYS A 144 -7.42 -3.37 -10.94
N LEU A 145 -8.23 -2.43 -11.44
CA LEU A 145 -7.98 -0.99 -11.28
C LEU A 145 -8.17 -0.57 -9.81
N ILE A 146 -9.22 -1.06 -9.16
CA ILE A 146 -9.48 -0.84 -7.73
C ILE A 146 -8.34 -1.42 -6.88
N SER A 147 -7.92 -2.65 -7.19
CA SER A 147 -6.80 -3.30 -6.50
C SER A 147 -5.47 -2.59 -6.76
N ASP A 148 -5.30 -1.96 -7.92
CA ASP A 148 -4.09 -1.20 -8.23
C ASP A 148 -4.05 0.15 -7.52
N ALA A 149 -5.18 0.87 -7.50
CA ALA A 149 -5.34 2.11 -6.76
C ALA A 149 -5.11 1.88 -5.26
N GLY A 150 -5.48 0.70 -4.74
CA GLY A 150 -5.26 0.38 -3.34
C GLY A 150 -6.27 1.02 -2.40
N TRP A 151 -7.52 1.20 -2.85
CA TRP A 151 -8.59 1.79 -2.04
C TRP A 151 -8.75 1.10 -0.66
N GLY A 152 -8.60 -0.22 -0.61
CA GLY A 152 -8.71 -0.97 0.64
C GLY A 152 -7.55 -0.77 1.62
N MET A 153 -6.46 -0.10 1.22
CA MET A 153 -5.32 0.24 2.06
C MET A 153 -5.32 1.68 2.55
N PHE A 154 -6.11 2.56 1.92
CA PHE A 154 -6.18 3.98 2.24
C PHE A 154 -7.23 4.31 3.29
N ARG A 155 -8.22 3.41 3.43
CA ARG A 155 -9.16 3.40 4.54
C ARG A 155 -8.55 2.78 5.78
#